data_AF-A0A6B2L2J8-F1
#
_entry.id   AF-A0A6B2L2J8-F1
#
_cell.length_a   1.000
_cell.length_b   1.000
_cell.length_c   1.000
_cell.angle_alpha   90.00
_cell.angle_beta   90.00
_cell.angle_gamma   90.00
#
_symmetry.space_group_name_H-M   'P 1'
#
loop_
_entity.id
_entity.type
_entity.pdbx_description
1 polymer ?
#
loop_
_entity_poly.entity_id
_entity_poly.type
_entity_poly.pdbx_seq_one_letter_code
_entity_poly.pdbx_strand_id
1 'polypeptide(L)'
;MENFAFSNYKTLIKGAECTKTIHTEVKELAKELNQMEKNLSSLSQACFNFTESTTEIAKKRKTNYITLQQHNVLLELLELPQLMDTCVKGKFYEEALELEQYAASLYQNYPSSSIVMDIMKDVAVSTSIMISQLHIQLSSQCKLSDAIRIVNFLKRLGIYSETELRIAFLQCRGSYMNYVLSLIPTTNNFINISKMIDTNRSELLEIISQYNTIFSYSMEEGEGEEGNILYSWTHHKIQDFLNRLKMCLENIKDGSFLTNVLNSCMFFGKNLGRVGMDFRALLPPIFENCILIIFDRSISRAITQFGHHIRKYRNLAAHKGLSEYNPATDPSDTMPAPRILLDFPPVAILTNAILETFNELRTCWPYSLKIKLTERITENLHKCIEKLREHKNQTAMTAQELEPFEEMCQVFAEVLLPYISQCIEAIFHSSTLLHISDLQNKMSDLYQIKPNPRKLTQSQSIKI
;
A
#
# COMPACT_ATOMS: atom_id res chain seq x y z
N MET A 1 77.97 -93.86 77.87
CA MET A 1 77.05 -93.18 76.90
C MET A 1 76.89 -93.97 75.60
N GLU A 2 77.90 -94.71 75.10
CA GLU A 2 77.77 -95.56 73.89
C GLU A 2 76.84 -96.79 74.07
N ASN A 3 76.87 -97.49 75.21
CA ASN A 3 75.98 -98.65 75.45
C ASN A 3 74.49 -98.30 75.60
N PHE A 4 74.16 -97.05 75.97
CA PHE A 4 72.78 -96.57 76.06
C PHE A 4 72.25 -96.10 74.69
N ALA A 5 73.15 -95.62 73.82
CA ALA A 5 72.85 -95.27 72.44
C ALA A 5 72.68 -96.50 71.54
N PHE A 6 73.41 -97.61 71.77
CA PHE A 6 73.31 -98.84 70.96
C PHE A 6 72.07 -99.69 71.29
N SER A 7 71.70 -99.79 72.58
CA SER A 7 70.52 -100.54 73.04
C SER A 7 69.20 -99.84 72.70
N ASN A 8 69.19 -98.51 72.64
CA ASN A 8 68.02 -97.71 72.28
C ASN A 8 68.14 -97.01 70.91
N TYR A 9 69.08 -97.42 70.05
CA TYR A 9 69.34 -96.78 68.74
C TYR A 9 68.10 -96.84 67.83
N LYS A 10 67.34 -97.94 67.87
CA LYS A 10 66.05 -98.08 67.16
C LYS A 10 65.02 -97.04 67.64
N THR A 11 65.02 -96.72 68.92
CA THR A 11 64.11 -95.74 69.54
C THR A 11 64.54 -94.31 69.22
N LEU A 12 65.85 -94.03 69.18
CA LEU A 12 66.42 -92.75 68.77
C LEU A 12 66.26 -92.50 67.25
N ILE A 13 66.44 -93.53 66.41
CA ILE A 13 66.17 -93.43 64.97
C ILE A 13 64.68 -93.26 64.71
N LYS A 14 63.81 -94.04 65.37
CA LYS A 14 62.35 -93.82 65.29
C LYS A 14 61.95 -92.43 65.80
N GLY A 15 62.60 -91.93 66.85
CA GLY A 15 62.39 -90.57 67.36
C GLY A 15 62.85 -89.50 66.36
N ALA A 16 63.99 -89.69 65.71
CA ALA A 16 64.50 -88.80 64.67
C ALA A 16 63.67 -88.86 63.38
N GLU A 17 63.20 -90.06 62.97
CA GLU A 17 62.27 -90.25 61.86
C GLU A 17 60.93 -89.61 62.17
N CYS A 18 60.32 -89.84 63.35
CA CYS A 18 59.10 -89.15 63.77
C CYS A 18 59.30 -87.63 63.80
N THR A 19 60.43 -87.13 64.30
CA THR A 19 60.72 -85.68 64.32
C THR A 19 60.86 -85.13 62.90
N LYS A 20 61.48 -85.89 61.99
CA LYS A 20 61.58 -85.52 60.58
C LYS A 20 60.21 -85.53 59.90
N THR A 21 59.38 -86.54 60.13
CA THR A 21 58.00 -86.62 59.62
C THR A 21 57.17 -85.45 60.14
N ILE A 22 57.17 -85.20 61.45
CA ILE A 22 56.49 -84.06 62.07
C ILE A 22 57.00 -82.74 61.49
N HIS A 23 58.31 -82.58 61.31
CA HIS A 23 58.86 -81.35 60.72
C HIS A 23 58.47 -81.17 59.25
N THR A 24 58.28 -82.26 58.52
CA THR A 24 57.82 -82.24 57.12
C THR A 24 56.33 -81.92 57.06
N GLU A 25 55.51 -82.57 57.89
CA GLU A 25 54.07 -82.31 58.03
C GLU A 25 53.81 -80.87 58.49
N VAL A 26 54.53 -80.35 59.49
CA VAL A 26 54.41 -78.96 59.95
C VAL A 26 54.82 -77.97 58.85
N LYS A 27 55.82 -78.32 58.02
CA LYS A 27 56.17 -77.51 56.85
C LYS A 27 55.09 -77.53 55.78
N GLU A 28 54.46 -78.67 55.52
CA GLU A 28 53.32 -78.78 54.61
C GLU A 28 52.11 -78.01 55.14
N LEU A 29 51.78 -78.15 56.43
CA LEU A 29 50.71 -77.43 57.11
C LEU A 29 50.93 -75.92 57.07
N ALA A 30 52.16 -75.44 57.29
CA ALA A 30 52.52 -74.03 57.13
C ALA A 30 52.36 -73.56 55.68
N LYS A 31 52.62 -74.43 54.69
CA LYS A 31 52.46 -74.12 53.27
C LYS A 31 50.98 -74.03 52.88
N GLU A 32 50.16 -74.96 53.37
CA GLU A 32 48.71 -74.94 53.19
C GLU A 32 48.06 -73.73 53.87
N LEU A 33 48.52 -73.36 55.07
CA LEU A 33 48.01 -72.22 55.82
C LEU A 33 48.33 -70.88 55.13
N ASN A 34 49.54 -70.74 54.59
CA ASN A 34 49.90 -69.59 53.74
C ASN A 34 49.09 -69.55 52.43
N GLN A 35 48.80 -70.71 51.84
CA GLN A 35 47.96 -70.78 50.65
C GLN A 35 46.50 -70.42 50.98
N MET A 36 46.00 -70.85 52.14
CA MET A 36 44.67 -70.49 52.64
C MET A 36 44.56 -68.99 52.91
N GLU A 37 45.58 -68.36 53.49
CA GLU A 37 45.62 -66.91 53.69
C GLU A 37 45.58 -66.12 52.37
N LYS A 38 46.35 -66.56 51.35
CA LYS A 38 46.29 -65.98 49.99
C LYS A 38 44.92 -66.20 49.32
N ASN A 39 44.31 -67.36 49.53
CA ASN A 39 42.99 -67.66 48.99
C ASN A 39 41.91 -66.81 49.69
N LEU A 40 42.03 -66.57 51.00
CA LEU A 40 41.09 -65.74 51.76
C LEU A 40 41.18 -64.27 51.36
N SER A 41 42.38 -63.74 51.15
CA SER A 41 42.57 -62.36 50.69
C SER A 41 42.09 -62.16 49.26
N SER A 42 42.36 -63.11 48.36
CA SER A 42 41.83 -63.06 46.99
C SER A 42 40.30 -63.22 46.95
N LEU A 43 39.70 -64.05 47.80
CA LEU A 43 38.25 -64.16 47.98
C LEU A 43 37.67 -62.84 48.50
N SER A 44 38.31 -62.22 49.51
CA SER A 44 37.88 -60.93 50.05
C SER A 44 37.89 -59.83 48.98
N GLN A 45 38.95 -59.75 48.17
CA GLN A 45 39.02 -58.81 47.04
C GLN A 45 37.95 -59.11 45.99
N ALA A 46 37.72 -60.38 45.66
CA ALA A 46 36.66 -60.78 44.72
C ALA A 46 35.26 -60.42 45.24
N CYS A 47 35.00 -60.60 46.53
CA CYS A 47 33.74 -60.17 47.17
C CYS A 47 33.57 -58.65 47.14
N PHE A 48 34.65 -57.88 47.34
CA PHE A 48 34.59 -56.42 47.25
C PHE A 48 34.26 -55.96 45.83
N ASN A 49 34.98 -56.47 44.83
CA ASN A 49 34.75 -56.16 43.42
C ASN A 49 33.35 -56.61 42.96
N PHE A 50 32.88 -57.78 43.45
CA PHE A 50 31.53 -58.27 43.18
C PHE A 50 30.47 -57.34 43.78
N THR A 51 30.68 -56.85 45.00
CA THR A 51 29.75 -55.93 45.66
C THR A 51 29.65 -54.62 44.88
N GLU A 52 30.79 -54.02 44.53
CA GLU A 52 30.83 -52.78 43.72
C GLU A 52 30.14 -52.98 42.36
N SER A 53 30.51 -54.02 41.61
CA SER A 53 29.91 -54.35 40.32
C SER A 53 28.40 -54.61 40.43
N THR A 54 27.96 -55.32 41.49
CA THR A 54 26.55 -55.61 41.72
C THR A 54 25.76 -54.34 42.03
N THR A 55 26.34 -53.38 42.75
CA THR A 55 25.67 -52.09 43.01
C THR A 55 25.49 -51.26 41.74
N GLU A 56 26.48 -51.23 40.84
CA GLU A 56 26.33 -50.57 39.55
C GLU A 56 25.28 -51.27 38.67
N ILE A 57 25.31 -52.61 38.60
CA ILE A 57 24.33 -53.38 37.86
C ILE A 57 22.93 -53.16 38.43
N ALA A 58 22.79 -53.12 39.76
CA ALA A 58 21.52 -52.85 40.42
C ALA A 58 21.00 -51.43 40.10
N LYS A 59 21.87 -50.42 40.10
CA LYS A 59 21.53 -49.05 39.66
C LYS A 59 21.07 -49.03 38.21
N LYS A 60 21.83 -49.61 37.28
CA LYS A 60 21.47 -49.69 35.86
C LYS A 60 20.16 -50.43 35.63
N ARG A 61 19.95 -51.57 36.31
CA ARG A 61 18.70 -52.33 36.26
C ARG A 61 17.53 -51.52 36.80
N LYS A 62 17.70 -50.79 37.90
CA LYS A 62 16.67 -49.92 38.45
C LYS A 62 16.29 -48.83 37.46
N THR A 63 17.28 -48.15 36.86
CA THR A 63 17.02 -47.14 35.82
C THR A 63 16.29 -47.76 34.62
N ASN A 64 16.79 -48.88 34.07
CA ASN A 64 16.14 -49.55 32.95
C ASN A 64 14.71 -50.00 33.27
N TYR A 65 14.46 -50.47 34.48
CA TYR A 65 13.13 -50.88 34.91
C TYR A 65 12.17 -49.68 34.94
N ILE A 66 12.60 -48.54 35.51
CA ILE A 66 11.81 -47.30 35.54
C ILE A 66 11.56 -46.79 34.12
N THR A 67 12.60 -46.74 33.27
CA THR A 67 12.47 -46.36 31.86
C THR A 67 11.50 -47.27 31.11
N LEU A 68 11.55 -48.58 31.34
CA LEU A 68 10.63 -49.53 30.71
C LEU A 68 9.19 -49.37 31.24
N GLN A 69 9.00 -49.04 32.51
CA GLN A 69 7.67 -48.73 33.03
C GLN A 69 7.10 -47.43 32.47
N GLN A 70 7.93 -46.42 32.25
CA GLN A 70 7.51 -45.10 31.78
C GLN A 70 7.74 -44.87 30.28
N HIS A 71 8.04 -45.92 29.51
CA HIS A 71 8.45 -45.78 28.11
C HIS A 71 7.37 -45.11 27.23
N ASN A 72 6.09 -45.36 27.50
CA ASN A 72 4.98 -44.73 26.76
C ASN A 72 4.97 -43.21 26.94
N VAL A 73 5.15 -42.73 28.18
CA VAL A 73 5.18 -41.28 28.48
C VAL A 73 6.41 -40.64 27.85
N LEU A 74 7.55 -41.35 27.83
CA LEU A 74 8.76 -40.88 27.14
C LEU A 74 8.54 -40.81 25.63
N LEU A 75 7.83 -41.78 25.05
CA LEU A 75 7.50 -41.78 23.63
C LEU A 75 6.59 -40.59 23.28
N GLU A 76 5.51 -40.38 24.04
CA GLU A 76 4.60 -39.23 23.87
C GLU A 76 5.37 -37.89 23.93
N LEU A 77 6.33 -37.78 24.84
CA LEU A 77 7.18 -36.59 24.95
C LEU A 77 8.06 -36.38 23.72
N LEU A 78 8.61 -37.47 23.17
CA LEU A 78 9.46 -37.45 21.97
C LEU A 78 8.65 -37.25 20.68
N GLU A 79 7.36 -37.58 20.68
CA GLU A 79 6.45 -37.37 19.55
C GLU A 79 5.91 -35.93 19.48
N LEU A 80 6.05 -35.14 20.54
CA LEU A 80 5.56 -33.76 20.62
C LEU A 80 6.02 -32.88 19.43
N PRO A 81 7.30 -32.87 18.99
CA PRO A 81 7.69 -32.09 17.82
C PRO A 81 7.01 -32.54 16.51
N GLN A 82 6.77 -33.85 16.35
CA GLN A 82 6.08 -34.40 15.18
C GLN A 82 4.59 -34.03 15.19
N LEU A 83 3.97 -34.05 16.36
CA LEU A 83 2.60 -33.60 16.55
C LEU A 83 2.48 -32.11 16.24
N MET A 84 3.41 -31.28 16.74
CA MET A 84 3.47 -29.85 16.45
C MET A 84 3.59 -29.58 14.94
N ASP A 85 4.50 -30.27 14.23
CA ASP A 85 4.64 -30.15 12.78
C ASP A 85 3.35 -30.55 12.03
N THR A 86 2.67 -31.59 12.50
CA THR A 86 1.37 -32.03 11.94
C THR A 86 0.27 -30.98 12.16
N CYS A 87 0.16 -30.40 13.35
CA CYS A 87 -0.79 -29.34 13.66
C CYS A 87 -0.54 -28.10 12.79
N VAL A 88 0.72 -27.66 12.67
CA VAL A 88 1.09 -26.49 11.85
C VAL A 88 0.80 -26.73 10.37
N LYS A 89 1.14 -27.91 9.82
CA LYS A 89 0.81 -28.27 8.43
C LYS A 89 -0.70 -28.37 8.20
N GLY A 90 -1.43 -28.88 9.19
CA GLY A 90 -2.90 -28.97 9.18
C GLY A 90 -3.62 -27.64 9.39
N LYS A 91 -2.90 -26.55 9.72
CA LYS A 91 -3.45 -25.24 10.13
C LYS A 91 -4.32 -25.30 11.39
N PHE A 92 -4.08 -26.30 12.24
CA PHE A 92 -4.65 -26.44 13.57
C PHE A 92 -3.84 -25.57 14.54
N TYR A 93 -3.96 -24.24 14.38
CA TYR A 93 -3.12 -23.27 15.07
C TYR A 93 -3.45 -23.14 16.56
N GLU A 94 -4.68 -23.44 16.97
CA GLU A 94 -5.09 -23.40 18.37
C GLU A 94 -4.37 -24.50 19.16
N GLU A 95 -4.40 -25.73 18.62
CA GLU A 95 -3.72 -26.90 19.16
C GLU A 95 -2.20 -26.73 19.11
N ALA A 96 -1.67 -26.15 18.03
CA ALA A 96 -0.24 -25.84 17.94
C ALA A 96 0.22 -24.85 19.03
N LEU A 97 -0.60 -23.86 19.38
CA LEU A 97 -0.29 -22.93 20.47
C LEU A 97 -0.31 -23.60 21.84
N GLU A 98 -1.23 -24.54 22.07
CA GLU A 98 -1.26 -25.33 23.31
C GLU A 98 0.00 -26.21 23.45
N LEU A 99 0.46 -26.81 22.34
CA LEU A 99 1.70 -27.60 22.31
C LEU A 99 2.94 -26.74 22.56
N GLU A 100 2.99 -25.52 22.02
CA GLU A 100 4.08 -24.57 22.26
C GLU A 100 4.14 -24.18 23.74
N GLN A 101 3.00 -23.83 24.35
CA GLN A 101 2.91 -23.50 25.77
C GLN A 101 3.31 -24.68 26.67
N TYR A 102 2.89 -25.89 26.30
CA TYR A 102 3.27 -27.10 27.02
C TYR A 102 4.79 -27.37 26.92
N ALA A 103 5.39 -27.23 25.73
CA ALA A 103 6.83 -27.37 25.55
C ALA A 103 7.63 -26.30 26.33
N ALA A 104 7.16 -25.06 26.34
CA ALA A 104 7.77 -23.99 27.12
C ALA A 104 7.71 -24.26 28.63
N SER A 105 6.56 -24.73 29.14
CA SER A 105 6.40 -25.14 30.54
C SER A 105 7.31 -26.33 30.89
N LEU A 106 7.43 -27.32 30.00
CA LEU A 106 8.33 -28.46 30.17
C LEU A 106 9.79 -28.00 30.31
N TYR A 107 10.23 -27.07 29.46
CA TYR A 107 11.58 -26.50 29.52
C TYR A 107 11.84 -25.72 30.82
N GLN A 108 10.86 -24.93 31.29
CA GLN A 108 10.98 -24.20 32.56
C GLN A 108 11.11 -25.15 33.76
N ASN A 109 10.39 -26.27 33.74
CA ASN A 109 10.44 -27.26 34.83
C ASN A 109 11.71 -28.12 34.81
N TYR A 110 12.30 -28.36 33.63
CA TYR A 110 13.46 -29.26 33.47
C TYR A 110 14.57 -28.67 32.58
N PRO A 111 15.17 -27.52 32.95
CA PRO A 111 16.12 -26.80 32.08
C PRO A 111 17.45 -27.52 31.87
N SER A 112 17.84 -28.43 32.78
CA SER A 112 19.10 -29.18 32.70
C SER A 112 19.03 -30.43 31.81
N SER A 113 17.85 -30.80 31.30
CA SER A 113 17.68 -31.98 30.45
C SER A 113 17.99 -31.66 28.99
N SER A 114 18.95 -32.36 28.40
CA SER A 114 19.30 -32.18 26.98
C SER A 114 18.14 -32.55 26.04
N ILE A 115 17.38 -33.59 26.38
CA ILE A 115 16.23 -34.05 25.57
C ILE A 115 15.15 -32.98 25.51
N VAL A 116 14.85 -32.33 26.65
CA VAL A 116 13.85 -31.26 26.72
C VAL A 116 14.31 -30.03 25.94
N MET A 117 15.60 -29.73 25.98
CA MET A 117 16.20 -28.67 25.18
C MET A 117 16.09 -28.94 23.68
N ASP A 118 16.34 -30.18 23.24
CA ASP A 118 16.19 -30.59 21.84
C ASP A 118 14.73 -30.53 21.38
N ILE A 119 13.78 -31.00 22.19
CA ILE A 119 12.34 -30.89 21.91
C ILE A 119 11.92 -29.43 21.75
N MET A 120 12.33 -28.56 22.67
CA MET A 120 11.98 -27.13 22.60
C MET A 120 12.54 -26.49 21.33
N LYS A 121 13.75 -26.86 20.92
CA LYS A 121 14.36 -26.37 19.67
C LYS A 121 13.56 -26.81 18.45
N ASP A 122 13.14 -28.07 18.38
CA ASP A 122 12.35 -28.57 17.26
C ASP A 122 10.94 -27.94 17.21
N VAL A 123 10.32 -27.74 18.38
CA VAL A 123 9.03 -27.01 18.50
C VAL A 123 9.18 -25.56 18.04
N ALA A 124 10.28 -24.89 18.39
CA ALA A 124 10.53 -23.50 17.98
C ALA A 124 10.69 -23.36 16.45
N VAL A 125 11.26 -24.37 15.77
CA VAL A 125 11.33 -24.42 14.31
C VAL A 125 9.93 -24.47 13.71
N SER A 126 9.08 -25.39 14.18
CA SER A 126 7.68 -25.50 13.73
C SER A 126 6.86 -24.24 14.03
N THR A 127 7.10 -23.61 15.18
CA THR A 127 6.48 -22.33 15.56
C THR A 127 6.88 -21.20 14.60
N SER A 128 8.15 -21.16 14.18
CA SER A 128 8.62 -20.18 13.19
C SER A 128 7.94 -20.35 11.82
N ILE A 129 7.68 -21.59 11.41
CA ILE A 129 6.91 -21.91 10.21
C ILE A 129 5.46 -21.44 10.37
N MET A 130 4.84 -21.70 11.52
CA MET A 130 3.48 -21.24 11.83
C MET A 130 3.35 -19.72 11.72
N ILE A 131 4.27 -18.97 12.33
CA ILE A 131 4.31 -17.49 12.25
C ILE A 131 4.40 -17.03 10.79
N SER A 132 5.26 -17.66 10.00
CA SER A 132 5.41 -17.35 8.57
C SER A 132 4.11 -17.59 7.80
N GLN A 133 3.40 -18.69 8.07
CA GLN A 133 2.11 -18.98 7.46
C GLN A 133 1.03 -17.96 7.87
N LEU A 134 1.00 -17.55 9.13
CA LEU A 134 0.08 -16.53 9.64
C LEU A 134 0.30 -15.17 8.95
N HIS A 135 1.56 -14.75 8.76
CA HIS A 135 1.89 -13.53 8.01
C HIS A 135 1.47 -13.60 6.54
N ILE A 136 1.65 -14.76 5.90
CA ILE A 136 1.19 -14.98 4.51
C ILE A 136 -0.33 -14.89 4.43
N GLN A 137 -1.06 -15.48 5.39
CA GLN A 137 -2.53 -15.38 5.43
C GLN A 137 -2.99 -13.93 5.64
N LEU A 138 -2.31 -13.18 6.51
CA LEU A 138 -2.59 -11.76 6.73
C LEU A 138 -2.27 -10.90 5.50
N SER A 139 -1.30 -11.32 4.69
CA SER A 139 -0.92 -10.69 3.42
C SER A 139 -1.77 -11.15 2.22
N SER A 140 -2.86 -11.87 2.48
CA SER A 140 -3.80 -12.34 1.46
C SER A 140 -5.19 -11.73 1.64
N GLN A 141 -6.16 -12.12 0.82
CA GLN A 141 -7.54 -11.66 1.01
C GLN A 141 -8.11 -12.29 2.29
N CYS A 142 -8.30 -11.47 3.33
CA CYS A 142 -8.82 -11.92 4.62
C CYS A 142 -9.95 -11.00 5.10
N LYS A 143 -10.97 -11.59 5.74
CA LYS A 143 -12.04 -10.83 6.39
C LYS A 143 -11.57 -10.32 7.75
N LEU A 144 -12.29 -9.34 8.30
CA LEU A 144 -12.04 -8.82 9.65
C LEU A 144 -11.97 -9.93 10.72
N SER A 145 -12.87 -10.91 10.67
CA SER A 145 -12.88 -12.05 11.61
C SER A 145 -11.62 -12.91 11.54
N ASP A 146 -11.04 -13.05 10.35
CA ASP A 146 -9.83 -13.84 10.14
C ASP A 146 -8.60 -13.04 10.58
N ALA A 147 -8.57 -11.74 10.27
CA ALA A 147 -7.52 -10.83 10.73
C ALA A 147 -7.45 -10.76 12.26
N ILE A 148 -8.59 -10.63 12.95
CA ILE A 148 -8.66 -10.68 14.42
C ILE A 148 -8.09 -12.00 14.93
N ARG A 149 -8.48 -13.13 14.33
CA ARG A 149 -8.03 -14.46 14.77
C ARG A 149 -6.51 -14.63 14.59
N ILE A 150 -5.98 -14.25 13.43
CA ILE A 150 -4.54 -14.31 13.13
C ILE A 150 -3.76 -13.43 14.11
N VAL A 151 -4.20 -12.18 14.32
CA VAL A 151 -3.54 -11.27 15.25
C VAL A 151 -3.61 -11.81 16.68
N ASN A 152 -4.72 -12.43 17.09
CA ASN A 152 -4.83 -13.07 18.41
C ASN A 152 -3.88 -14.26 18.57
N PHE A 153 -3.67 -15.09 17.53
CA PHE A 153 -2.66 -16.14 17.56
C PHE A 153 -1.25 -15.56 17.72
N LEU A 154 -0.93 -14.49 16.98
CA LEU A 154 0.35 -13.79 17.10
C LEU A 154 0.54 -13.15 18.49
N LYS A 155 -0.52 -12.60 19.09
CA LYS A 155 -0.50 -12.10 20.48
C LYS A 155 -0.22 -13.21 21.49
N ARG A 156 -0.87 -14.37 21.35
CA ARG A 156 -0.71 -15.53 22.26
C ARG A 156 0.71 -16.11 22.27
N LEU A 157 1.45 -15.99 21.17
CA LEU A 157 2.85 -16.39 21.11
C LEU A 157 3.78 -15.50 21.94
N GLY A 158 3.38 -14.26 22.26
CA GLY A 158 4.18 -13.35 23.09
C GLY A 158 5.50 -12.90 22.48
N ILE A 159 5.71 -13.10 21.16
CA ILE A 159 6.97 -12.77 20.46
C ILE A 159 7.03 -11.27 20.08
N TYR A 160 5.89 -10.66 19.82
CA TYR A 160 5.80 -9.26 19.40
C TYR A 160 5.34 -8.38 20.56
N SER A 161 6.00 -7.24 20.73
CA SER A 161 5.39 -6.10 21.41
C SER A 161 4.16 -5.61 20.66
N GLU A 162 3.31 -4.83 21.34
CA GLU A 162 2.12 -4.26 20.72
C GLU A 162 2.46 -3.39 19.50
N THR A 163 3.50 -2.57 19.59
CA THR A 163 3.98 -1.74 18.49
C THR A 163 4.48 -2.59 17.32
N GLU A 164 5.27 -3.63 17.56
CA GLU A 164 5.76 -4.52 16.50
C GLU A 164 4.62 -5.26 15.80
N LEU A 165 3.61 -5.69 16.55
CA LEU A 165 2.44 -6.36 16.01
C LEU A 165 1.60 -5.44 15.12
N ARG A 166 1.42 -4.17 15.52
CA ARG A 166 0.75 -3.14 14.70
C ARG A 166 1.52 -2.87 13.41
N ILE A 167 2.85 -2.77 13.48
CA ILE A 167 3.71 -2.59 12.29
C ILE A 167 3.62 -3.81 11.38
N ALA A 168 3.75 -5.02 11.92
CA ALA A 168 3.65 -6.27 11.17
C ALA A 168 2.29 -6.38 10.47
N PHE A 169 1.20 -6.05 11.16
CA PHE A 169 -0.13 -5.98 10.56
C PHE A 169 -0.17 -5.04 9.35
N LEU A 170 0.29 -3.80 9.50
CA LEU A 170 0.29 -2.81 8.41
C LEU A 170 1.23 -3.20 7.26
N GLN A 171 2.33 -3.88 7.54
CA GLN A 171 3.26 -4.42 6.52
C GLN A 171 2.61 -5.55 5.72
N CYS A 172 1.97 -6.52 6.37
CA CYS A 172 1.27 -7.62 5.72
C CYS A 172 0.11 -7.10 4.86
N ARG A 173 -0.77 -6.28 5.45
CA ARG A 173 -1.91 -5.69 4.74
C ARG A 173 -1.47 -4.74 3.62
N GLY A 174 -0.38 -3.98 3.83
CA GLY A 174 0.21 -3.13 2.81
C GLY A 174 0.80 -3.92 1.64
N SER A 175 1.38 -5.09 1.91
CA SER A 175 1.88 -6.01 0.87
C SER A 175 0.73 -6.58 0.04
N TYR A 176 -0.38 -6.96 0.69
CA TYR A 176 -1.61 -7.36 0.00
C TYR A 176 -2.14 -6.26 -0.92
N MET A 177 -2.28 -5.04 -0.40
CA MET A 177 -2.75 -3.87 -1.18
C MET A 177 -1.86 -3.62 -2.40
N ASN A 178 -0.53 -3.66 -2.22
CA ASN A 178 0.42 -3.49 -3.32
C ASN A 178 0.27 -4.60 -4.37
N TYR A 179 0.07 -5.86 -3.95
CA TYR A 179 -0.22 -6.97 -4.85
C TYR A 179 -1.50 -6.73 -5.65
N VAL A 180 -2.60 -6.36 -5.01
CA VAL A 180 -3.87 -6.07 -5.71
C VAL A 180 -3.72 -4.92 -6.71
N LEU A 181 -2.99 -3.86 -6.34
CA LEU A 181 -2.68 -2.74 -7.25
C LEU A 181 -1.79 -3.15 -8.44
N SER A 182 -0.96 -4.18 -8.28
CA SER A 182 -0.13 -4.71 -9.37
C SER A 182 -0.93 -5.50 -10.41
N LEU A 183 -2.09 -6.04 -10.04
CA LEU A 183 -2.98 -6.80 -10.93
C LEU A 183 -3.81 -5.90 -11.85
N ILE A 184 -3.80 -4.58 -11.64
CA ILE A 184 -4.63 -3.65 -12.43
C ILE A 184 -4.06 -3.54 -13.85
N PRO A 185 -4.85 -3.85 -14.89
CA PRO A 185 -4.38 -3.83 -16.27
C PRO A 185 -3.99 -2.43 -16.71
N THR A 186 -2.86 -2.30 -17.41
CA THR A 186 -2.31 -1.04 -17.95
C THR A 186 -2.71 -0.79 -19.41
N THR A 187 -3.53 -1.66 -20.01
CA THR A 187 -3.90 -1.60 -21.44
C THR A 187 -4.73 -0.37 -21.79
N ASN A 188 -5.61 0.07 -20.89
CA ASN A 188 -6.47 1.22 -21.09
C ASN A 188 -6.32 2.18 -19.90
N ASN A 189 -5.75 3.37 -20.15
CA ASN A 189 -5.52 4.41 -19.14
C ASN A 189 -6.79 4.77 -18.36
N PHE A 190 -7.95 4.80 -19.03
CA PHE A 190 -9.22 5.15 -18.39
C PHE A 190 -9.62 4.11 -17.34
N ILE A 191 -9.60 2.84 -17.74
CA ILE A 191 -9.93 1.71 -16.87
C ILE A 191 -8.88 1.58 -15.76
N ASN A 192 -7.60 1.81 -16.08
CA ASN A 192 -6.50 1.75 -15.13
C ASN A 192 -6.68 2.76 -14.00
N ILE A 193 -6.92 4.05 -14.33
CA ILE A 193 -7.07 5.12 -13.33
C ILE A 193 -8.31 4.88 -12.46
N SER A 194 -9.46 4.57 -13.07
CA SER A 194 -10.70 4.33 -12.30
C SER A 194 -10.54 3.15 -11.34
N LYS A 195 -10.02 2.01 -11.82
CA LYS A 195 -9.74 0.84 -10.97
C LYS A 195 -8.70 1.17 -9.90
N MET A 196 -7.66 1.92 -10.22
CA MET A 196 -6.65 2.32 -9.26
C MET A 196 -7.27 3.14 -8.12
N ILE A 197 -8.14 4.11 -8.42
CA ILE A 197 -8.81 4.92 -7.39
C ILE A 197 -9.72 4.04 -6.54
N ASP A 198 -10.54 3.19 -7.15
CA ASP A 198 -11.47 2.33 -6.43
C ASP A 198 -10.78 1.30 -5.55
N THR A 199 -9.73 0.65 -6.05
CA THR A 199 -8.91 -0.31 -5.29
C THR A 199 -8.21 0.38 -4.13
N ASN A 200 -7.55 1.53 -4.35
CA ASN A 200 -6.92 2.27 -3.25
C ASN A 200 -7.94 2.66 -2.19
N ARG A 201 -9.11 3.16 -2.61
CA ARG A 201 -10.18 3.53 -1.69
C ARG A 201 -10.68 2.35 -0.86
N SER A 202 -11.00 1.24 -1.52
CA SER A 202 -11.58 0.06 -0.85
C SER A 202 -10.57 -0.57 0.11
N GLU A 203 -9.35 -0.85 -0.36
CA GLU A 203 -8.33 -1.53 0.43
C GLU A 203 -7.87 -0.68 1.61
N LEU A 204 -7.64 0.62 1.40
CA LEU A 204 -7.16 1.49 2.47
C LEU A 204 -8.20 1.66 3.58
N LEU A 205 -9.49 1.83 3.22
CA LEU A 205 -10.57 1.92 4.21
C LEU A 205 -10.75 0.62 4.98
N GLU A 206 -10.67 -0.53 4.30
CA GLU A 206 -10.77 -1.84 4.95
C GLU A 206 -9.61 -2.05 5.94
N ILE A 207 -8.37 -1.74 5.54
CA ILE A 207 -7.19 -1.88 6.40
C ILE A 207 -7.28 -0.97 7.63
N ILE A 208 -7.70 0.29 7.45
CA ILE A 208 -7.89 1.23 8.55
C ILE A 208 -8.99 0.73 9.50
N SER A 209 -10.11 0.24 8.96
CA SER A 209 -11.21 -0.31 9.75
C SER A 209 -10.77 -1.54 10.56
N GLN A 210 -10.04 -2.47 9.92
CA GLN A 210 -9.49 -3.65 10.56
C GLN A 210 -8.50 -3.27 11.66
N TYR A 211 -7.58 -2.35 11.37
CA TYR A 211 -6.62 -1.85 12.35
C TYR A 211 -7.32 -1.25 13.57
N ASN A 212 -8.24 -0.32 13.35
CA ASN A 212 -8.98 0.33 14.44
C ASN A 212 -9.78 -0.68 15.26
N THR A 213 -10.37 -1.70 14.63
CA THR A 213 -11.12 -2.73 15.37
C THR A 213 -10.22 -3.62 16.22
N ILE A 214 -9.05 -4.00 15.69
CA ILE A 214 -8.12 -4.92 16.34
C ILE A 214 -7.33 -4.24 17.47
N PHE A 215 -7.01 -2.95 17.31
CA PHE A 215 -6.12 -2.20 18.20
C PHE A 215 -6.79 -1.03 18.94
N SER A 216 -8.10 -0.76 18.80
CA SER A 216 -8.78 0.30 19.58
C SER A 216 -8.79 0.05 21.08
N TYR A 217 -8.80 -1.22 21.51
CA TYR A 217 -8.94 -1.57 22.93
C TYR A 217 -7.70 -1.25 23.78
N SER A 218 -6.57 -0.89 23.16
CA SER A 218 -5.34 -0.52 23.86
C SER A 218 -5.18 1.00 24.07
N MET A 219 -6.14 1.81 23.63
CA MET A 219 -6.14 3.27 23.80
C MET A 219 -6.71 3.70 25.17
N GLU A 220 -6.38 2.98 26.25
CA GLU A 220 -6.67 3.45 27.62
C GLU A 220 -5.59 4.47 28.04
N GLU A 221 -6.00 5.75 28.12
CA GLU A 221 -5.39 6.86 28.86
C GLU A 221 -3.84 6.94 28.91
N GLY A 222 -3.21 7.41 27.82
CA GLY A 222 -1.84 7.97 27.95
C GLY A 222 -0.99 8.09 26.70
N GLU A 223 -1.25 7.34 25.62
CA GLU A 223 -0.22 7.13 24.59
C GLU A 223 -0.51 7.87 23.27
N GLY A 224 -0.14 9.16 23.25
CA GLY A 224 -0.22 10.00 22.03
C GLY A 224 0.74 9.59 20.90
N GLU A 225 1.72 8.71 21.16
CA GLU A 225 2.71 8.28 20.17
C GLU A 225 2.23 7.09 19.31
N GLU A 226 1.37 6.23 19.85
CA GLU A 226 0.99 4.96 19.22
C GLU A 226 -0.02 5.12 18.08
N GLY A 227 -0.94 6.08 18.20
CA GLY A 227 -1.86 6.44 17.11
C GLY A 227 -1.12 6.93 15.85
N ASN A 228 0.11 7.43 15.99
CA ASN A 228 0.89 8.00 14.90
C ASN A 228 1.29 6.96 13.82
N ILE A 229 1.41 5.68 14.17
CA ILE A 229 1.88 4.65 13.23
C ILE A 229 0.89 4.48 12.07
N LEU A 230 -0.41 4.37 12.38
CA LEU A 230 -1.45 4.24 11.36
C LEU A 230 -1.53 5.49 10.48
N TYR A 231 -1.48 6.68 11.08
CA TYR A 231 -1.54 7.94 10.34
C TYR A 231 -0.33 8.11 9.42
N SER A 232 0.88 7.83 9.92
CA SER A 232 2.13 7.88 9.14
C SER A 232 2.10 6.89 7.97
N TRP A 233 1.72 5.63 8.23
CA TRP A 233 1.59 4.62 7.19
C TRP A 233 0.55 5.00 6.14
N THR A 234 -0.61 5.47 6.57
CA THR A 234 -1.69 5.87 5.66
C THR A 234 -1.30 7.11 4.86
N HIS A 235 -0.57 8.05 5.47
CA HIS A 235 -0.03 9.22 4.79
C HIS A 235 0.91 8.79 3.66
N HIS A 236 1.82 7.85 3.91
CA HIS A 236 2.69 7.29 2.88
C HIS A 236 1.90 6.69 1.72
N LYS A 237 0.84 5.92 2.01
CA LYS A 237 -0.03 5.34 0.96
C LYS A 237 -0.77 6.40 0.15
N ILE A 238 -1.22 7.48 0.77
CA ILE A 238 -1.82 8.62 0.07
C ILE A 238 -0.78 9.29 -0.85
N GLN A 239 0.45 9.50 -0.39
CA GLN A 239 1.51 10.09 -1.22
C GLN A 239 1.83 9.20 -2.43
N ASP A 240 1.96 7.88 -2.23
CA ASP A 240 2.15 6.91 -3.32
C ASP A 240 1.02 7.01 -4.36
N PHE A 241 -0.23 7.08 -3.89
CA PHE A 241 -1.40 7.27 -4.73
C PHE A 241 -1.37 8.60 -5.51
N LEU A 242 -1.08 9.72 -4.85
CA LEU A 242 -1.04 11.04 -5.48
C LEU A 242 0.07 11.14 -6.53
N ASN A 243 1.25 10.58 -6.26
CA ASN A 243 2.36 10.52 -7.21
C ASN A 243 1.99 9.69 -8.43
N ARG A 244 1.38 8.52 -8.24
CA ARG A 244 0.93 7.67 -9.34
C ARG A 244 -0.19 8.33 -10.14
N LEU A 245 -1.15 8.97 -9.47
CA LEU A 245 -2.22 9.74 -10.11
C LEU A 245 -1.64 10.84 -11.00
N LYS A 246 -0.67 11.62 -10.50
CA LYS A 246 0.00 12.67 -11.27
C LYS A 246 0.60 12.12 -12.57
N MET A 247 1.33 11.01 -12.52
CA MET A 247 1.91 10.37 -13.71
C MET A 247 0.85 9.89 -14.70
N CYS A 248 -0.28 9.35 -14.21
CA CYS A 248 -1.36 8.87 -15.08
C CYS A 248 -2.13 10.02 -15.77
N LEU A 249 -2.25 11.18 -15.12
CA LEU A 249 -2.99 12.34 -15.64
C LEU A 249 -2.28 13.04 -16.82
N GLU A 250 -0.96 12.92 -16.95
CA GLU A 250 -0.19 13.54 -18.05
C GLU A 250 -0.65 13.07 -19.44
N ASN A 251 -1.25 11.88 -19.53
CA ASN A 251 -1.72 11.30 -20.79
C ASN A 251 -3.20 11.56 -21.10
N ILE A 252 -3.93 12.24 -20.21
CA ILE A 252 -5.36 12.52 -20.41
C ILE A 252 -5.54 13.66 -21.40
N LYS A 253 -6.53 13.49 -22.28
CA LYS A 253 -6.84 14.45 -23.35
C LYS A 253 -8.27 14.95 -23.35
N ASP A 254 -9.13 14.37 -22.53
CA ASP A 254 -10.57 14.60 -22.48
C ASP A 254 -10.95 15.17 -21.11
N GLY A 255 -11.54 16.37 -21.10
CA GLY A 255 -11.95 17.07 -19.88
C GLY A 255 -13.15 16.42 -19.17
N SER A 256 -14.01 15.70 -19.90
CA SER A 256 -15.11 14.94 -19.30
C SER A 256 -14.57 13.80 -18.44
N PHE A 257 -13.57 13.08 -18.95
CA PHE A 257 -12.90 12.06 -18.17
C PHE A 257 -12.11 12.65 -17.00
N LEU A 258 -11.40 13.77 -17.21
CA LEU A 258 -10.69 14.46 -16.14
C LEU A 258 -11.62 14.83 -14.97
N THR A 259 -12.83 15.32 -15.29
CA THR A 259 -13.88 15.61 -14.31
C THR A 259 -14.28 14.36 -13.53
N ASN A 260 -14.51 13.23 -14.21
CA ASN A 260 -14.87 11.98 -13.55
C ASN A 260 -13.76 11.50 -12.60
N VAL A 261 -12.50 11.60 -13.03
CA VAL A 261 -11.33 11.27 -12.19
C VAL A 261 -11.27 12.19 -10.97
N LEU A 262 -11.45 13.50 -11.15
CA LEU A 262 -11.47 14.46 -10.04
C LEU A 262 -12.58 14.15 -9.03
N ASN A 263 -13.79 13.88 -9.51
CA ASN A 263 -14.93 13.53 -8.66
C ASN A 263 -14.68 12.25 -7.86
N SER A 264 -14.11 11.22 -8.49
CA SER A 264 -13.73 9.98 -7.82
C SER A 264 -12.65 10.20 -6.76
N CYS A 265 -11.63 11.01 -7.05
CA CYS A 265 -10.60 11.41 -6.08
C CYS A 265 -11.19 12.22 -4.92
N MET A 266 -12.09 13.16 -5.20
CA MET A 266 -12.78 13.97 -4.18
C MET A 266 -13.65 13.08 -3.28
N PHE A 267 -14.37 12.13 -3.86
CA PHE A 267 -15.15 11.15 -3.10
C PHE A 267 -14.25 10.26 -2.23
N PHE A 268 -13.12 9.80 -2.77
CA PHE A 268 -12.13 9.05 -2.01
C PHE A 268 -11.58 9.86 -0.83
N GLY A 269 -11.12 11.10 -1.06
CA GLY A 269 -10.62 11.97 -0.01
C GLY A 269 -11.68 12.30 1.06
N LYS A 270 -12.94 12.50 0.66
CA LYS A 270 -14.07 12.67 1.59
C LYS A 270 -14.29 11.44 2.48
N ASN A 271 -14.15 10.23 1.93
CA ASN A 271 -14.31 9.00 2.70
C ASN A 271 -13.19 8.84 3.75
N LEU A 272 -11.94 9.11 3.38
CA LEU A 272 -10.82 9.12 4.34
C LEU A 272 -10.89 10.28 5.33
N GLY A 273 -11.51 11.40 4.95
CA GLY A 273 -11.75 12.53 5.86
C GLY A 273 -12.58 12.16 7.08
N ARG A 274 -13.46 11.15 6.98
CA ARG A 274 -14.19 10.61 8.15
C ARG A 274 -13.27 9.95 9.18
N VAL A 275 -12.07 9.54 8.77
CA VAL A 275 -11.04 8.94 9.63
C VAL A 275 -9.90 9.93 9.91
N GLY A 276 -10.10 11.22 9.63
CA GLY A 276 -9.13 12.28 9.88
C GLY A 276 -8.03 12.42 8.81
N MET A 277 -8.19 11.79 7.64
CA MET A 277 -7.15 11.72 6.60
C MET A 277 -7.61 12.29 5.27
N ASP A 278 -8.11 13.53 5.29
CA ASP A 278 -8.60 14.20 4.09
C ASP A 278 -7.47 14.78 3.24
N PHE A 279 -7.25 14.22 2.04
CA PHE A 279 -6.24 14.70 1.09
C PHE A 279 -6.79 15.62 0.00
N ARG A 280 -8.07 16.00 0.03
CA ARG A 280 -8.70 16.78 -1.07
C ARG A 280 -7.98 18.10 -1.35
N ALA A 281 -7.40 18.73 -0.33
CA ALA A 281 -6.61 19.96 -0.48
C ALA A 281 -5.33 19.78 -1.32
N LEU A 282 -4.85 18.55 -1.49
CA LEU A 282 -3.65 18.21 -2.28
C LEU A 282 -3.96 17.95 -3.76
N LEU A 283 -5.24 17.80 -4.13
CA LEU A 283 -5.66 17.51 -5.51
C LEU A 283 -5.49 18.68 -6.48
N PRO A 284 -5.85 19.94 -6.16
CA PRO A 284 -5.79 21.04 -7.12
C PRO A 284 -4.48 21.15 -7.91
N PRO A 285 -3.27 21.20 -7.29
CA PRO A 285 -2.03 21.35 -8.04
C PRO A 285 -1.73 20.19 -9.01
N ILE A 286 -2.30 19.00 -8.76
CA ILE A 286 -2.13 17.82 -9.62
C ILE A 286 -2.99 17.97 -10.90
N PHE A 287 -4.22 18.47 -10.77
CA PHE A 287 -5.16 18.61 -11.88
C PHE A 287 -4.91 19.89 -12.70
N GLU A 288 -4.42 20.95 -12.06
CA GLU A 288 -4.18 22.26 -12.70
C GLU A 288 -3.38 22.17 -14.00
N ASN A 289 -2.28 21.41 -14.00
CA ASN A 289 -1.43 21.26 -15.17
C ASN A 289 -2.16 20.55 -16.33
N CYS A 290 -2.95 19.52 -16.02
CA CYS A 290 -3.73 18.80 -17.03
C CYS A 290 -4.81 19.70 -17.65
N ILE A 291 -5.49 20.49 -16.80
CA ILE A 291 -6.50 21.47 -17.24
C ILE A 291 -5.89 22.49 -18.20
N LEU A 292 -4.74 23.06 -17.85
CA LEU A 292 -4.02 24.01 -18.71
C LEU A 292 -3.64 23.40 -20.06
N ILE A 293 -3.16 22.14 -20.07
CA ILE A 293 -2.79 21.44 -21.31
C ILE A 293 -4.01 21.19 -22.21
N ILE A 294 -5.15 20.77 -21.64
CA ILE A 294 -6.38 20.55 -22.40
C ILE A 294 -6.89 21.88 -22.95
N PHE A 295 -6.91 22.92 -22.11
CA PHE A 295 -7.32 24.27 -22.49
C PHE A 295 -6.48 24.83 -23.65
N ASP A 296 -5.15 24.84 -23.51
CA ASP A 296 -4.24 25.38 -24.52
C ASP A 296 -4.37 24.63 -25.86
N ARG A 297 -4.59 23.32 -25.82
CA ARG A 297 -4.80 22.50 -27.01
C ARG A 297 -6.12 22.83 -27.71
N SER A 298 -7.22 22.89 -26.96
CA SER A 298 -8.56 23.16 -27.50
C SER A 298 -8.65 24.58 -28.07
N ILE A 299 -8.10 25.57 -27.37
CA ILE A 299 -8.03 26.96 -27.85
C ILE A 299 -7.10 27.10 -29.06
N SER A 300 -5.93 26.45 -29.07
CA SER A 300 -5.03 26.47 -30.25
C SER A 300 -5.70 25.86 -31.49
N ARG A 301 -6.49 24.80 -31.31
CA ARG A 301 -7.31 24.19 -32.38
C ARG A 301 -8.36 25.19 -32.88
N ALA A 302 -9.06 25.88 -31.98
CA ALA A 302 -10.05 26.90 -32.32
C ALA A 302 -9.44 28.04 -33.17
N ILE A 303 -8.28 28.56 -32.77
CA ILE A 303 -7.57 29.63 -33.51
C ILE A 303 -7.11 29.15 -34.90
N THR A 304 -6.67 27.89 -35.00
CA THR A 304 -6.22 27.30 -36.28
C THR A 304 -7.40 27.16 -37.24
N GLN A 305 -8.54 26.66 -36.74
CA GLN A 305 -9.79 26.58 -37.50
C GLN A 305 -10.26 27.98 -37.93
N PHE A 306 -10.27 28.94 -37.02
CA PHE A 306 -10.59 30.34 -37.31
C PHE A 306 -9.74 30.91 -38.45
N GLY A 307 -8.42 30.73 -38.39
CA GLY A 307 -7.51 31.17 -39.45
C GLY A 307 -7.78 30.51 -40.81
N HIS A 308 -8.13 29.22 -40.84
CA HIS A 308 -8.53 28.54 -42.07
C HIS A 308 -9.86 29.08 -42.63
N HIS A 309 -10.83 29.37 -41.78
CA HIS A 309 -12.12 29.91 -42.19
C HIS A 309 -12.00 31.35 -42.69
N ILE A 310 -11.18 32.20 -42.05
CA ILE A 310 -10.89 33.55 -42.55
C ILE A 310 -10.26 33.51 -43.94
N ARG A 311 -9.27 32.66 -44.20
CA ARG A 311 -8.63 32.59 -45.54
C ARG A 311 -9.59 32.16 -46.66
N LYS A 312 -10.64 31.41 -46.31
CA LYS A 312 -11.71 31.00 -47.24
C LYS A 312 -12.85 32.01 -47.30
N TYR A 313 -12.86 33.01 -46.42
CA TYR A 313 -13.90 34.00 -46.27
C TYR A 313 -13.77 35.06 -47.37
N ARG A 314 -14.24 34.70 -48.57
CA ARG A 314 -14.14 35.55 -49.77
C ARG A 314 -15.48 35.92 -50.39
N ASN A 315 -16.59 35.33 -49.92
CA ASN A 315 -17.92 35.55 -50.52
C ASN A 315 -19.02 35.62 -49.44
N LEU A 316 -19.47 36.83 -49.08
CA LEU A 316 -20.60 37.07 -48.17
C LEU A 316 -21.91 37.47 -48.85
N ALA A 317 -21.94 37.55 -50.19
CA ALA A 317 -23.18 37.90 -50.89
C ALA A 317 -24.30 36.85 -50.73
N ALA A 318 -24.01 35.63 -50.23
CA ALA A 318 -24.93 34.50 -50.29
C ALA A 318 -25.66 34.14 -48.97
N HIS A 319 -25.31 34.72 -47.81
CA HIS A 319 -25.80 34.23 -46.51
C HIS A 319 -26.71 35.18 -45.71
N LYS A 320 -27.09 36.35 -46.25
CA LYS A 320 -28.08 37.27 -45.63
C LYS A 320 -29.53 36.70 -45.51
N GLY A 321 -29.74 35.40 -45.72
CA GLY A 321 -31.06 34.78 -45.85
C GLY A 321 -31.40 33.64 -44.89
N LEU A 322 -30.61 33.36 -43.84
CA LEU A 322 -30.89 32.23 -42.93
C LEU A 322 -31.37 32.65 -41.52
N SER A 323 -31.83 33.90 -41.36
CA SER A 323 -32.35 34.40 -40.08
C SER A 323 -33.85 34.11 -39.90
N GLU A 324 -34.24 32.83 -40.02
CA GLU A 324 -35.51 32.31 -39.51
C GLU A 324 -35.26 30.94 -38.87
N TYR A 325 -34.68 30.92 -37.67
CA TYR A 325 -34.72 29.74 -36.79
C TYR A 325 -35.45 30.11 -35.49
N ASN A 326 -36.60 29.48 -35.28
CA ASN A 326 -37.37 29.54 -34.04
C ASN A 326 -36.65 28.74 -32.96
N PRO A 327 -36.29 29.32 -31.79
CA PRO A 327 -35.73 28.52 -30.74
C PRO A 327 -36.87 27.78 -30.03
N ALA A 328 -36.81 26.46 -30.01
CA ALA A 328 -37.12 25.79 -28.75
C ALA A 328 -35.99 26.16 -27.79
N THR A 329 -36.17 27.24 -27.03
CA THR A 329 -35.29 27.56 -25.90
C THR A 329 -35.48 26.48 -24.85
N ASP A 330 -34.45 25.68 -24.59
CA ASP A 330 -34.37 24.97 -23.33
C ASP A 330 -34.26 26.02 -22.20
N PRO A 331 -35.13 25.98 -21.17
CA PRO A 331 -35.17 26.99 -20.11
C PRO A 331 -33.95 26.97 -19.15
N SER A 332 -32.93 26.15 -19.44
CA SER A 332 -31.72 25.98 -18.64
C SER A 332 -30.52 26.83 -19.08
N ASP A 333 -30.54 27.42 -20.28
CA ASP A 333 -29.42 28.23 -20.79
C ASP A 333 -29.48 29.68 -20.26
N THR A 334 -28.67 29.94 -19.24
CA THR A 334 -28.61 31.24 -18.53
C THR A 334 -27.88 32.34 -19.32
N MET A 335 -27.10 32.00 -20.37
CA MET A 335 -26.50 32.95 -21.31
C MET A 335 -26.46 32.40 -22.74
N PRO A 336 -27.42 32.76 -23.61
CA PRO A 336 -27.41 32.33 -25.01
C PRO A 336 -26.37 33.10 -25.84
N ALA A 337 -25.77 32.43 -26.82
CA ALA A 337 -24.82 33.05 -27.74
C ALA A 337 -25.50 34.15 -28.61
N PRO A 338 -24.86 35.31 -28.83
CA PRO A 338 -25.44 36.40 -29.62
C PRO A 338 -25.73 35.99 -31.08
N ARG A 339 -26.98 36.18 -31.54
CA ARG A 339 -27.44 35.77 -32.89
C ARG A 339 -26.69 36.45 -34.04
N ILE A 340 -26.20 37.67 -33.82
CA ILE A 340 -25.43 38.47 -34.80
C ILE A 340 -24.16 37.73 -35.23
N LEU A 341 -23.62 36.82 -34.40
CA LEU A 341 -22.44 36.02 -34.74
C LEU A 341 -22.70 35.06 -35.91
N LEU A 342 -23.95 34.61 -36.12
CA LEU A 342 -24.31 33.67 -37.19
C LEU A 342 -24.13 34.27 -38.59
N ASP A 343 -24.27 35.59 -38.71
CA ASP A 343 -24.05 36.32 -39.97
C ASP A 343 -22.56 36.30 -40.38
N PHE A 344 -21.67 35.95 -39.43
CA PHE A 344 -20.22 35.90 -39.60
C PHE A 344 -19.65 34.52 -39.23
N PRO A 345 -19.72 33.53 -40.14
CA PRO A 345 -19.31 32.14 -39.87
C PRO A 345 -17.93 31.96 -39.19
N PRO A 346 -16.85 32.67 -39.57
CA PRO A 346 -15.57 32.52 -38.88
C PRO A 346 -15.65 32.88 -37.39
N VAL A 347 -16.37 33.96 -37.05
CA VAL A 347 -16.53 34.44 -35.67
C VAL A 347 -17.44 33.49 -34.89
N ALA A 348 -18.54 33.02 -35.47
CA ALA A 348 -19.40 32.00 -34.87
C ALA A 348 -18.65 30.70 -34.56
N ILE A 349 -17.84 30.20 -35.50
CA ILE A 349 -17.06 28.96 -35.31
C ILE A 349 -16.04 29.13 -34.17
N LEU A 350 -15.33 30.26 -34.13
CA LEU A 350 -14.40 30.57 -33.04
C LEU A 350 -15.12 30.62 -31.68
N THR A 351 -16.28 31.30 -31.63
CA THR A 351 -17.08 31.43 -30.41
C THR A 351 -17.51 30.06 -29.90
N ASN A 352 -18.06 29.22 -30.78
CA ASN A 352 -18.52 27.88 -30.42
C ASN A 352 -17.38 27.00 -29.92
N ALA A 353 -16.21 27.05 -30.56
CA ALA A 353 -15.04 26.28 -30.14
C ALA A 353 -14.50 26.73 -28.77
N ILE A 354 -14.53 28.03 -28.46
CA ILE A 354 -14.17 28.55 -27.13
C ILE A 354 -15.21 28.09 -26.09
N LEU A 355 -16.50 28.20 -26.38
CA LEU A 355 -17.57 27.76 -25.48
C LEU A 355 -17.53 26.25 -25.23
N GLU A 356 -17.24 25.45 -26.25
CA GLU A 356 -17.05 24.00 -26.13
C GLU A 356 -15.91 23.69 -25.15
N THR A 357 -14.80 24.43 -25.24
CA THR A 357 -13.68 24.30 -24.29
C THR A 357 -14.10 24.67 -22.86
N PHE A 358 -14.87 25.74 -22.69
CA PHE A 358 -15.38 26.16 -21.37
C PHE A 358 -16.34 25.13 -20.77
N ASN A 359 -17.23 24.58 -21.60
CA ASN A 359 -18.21 23.57 -21.22
C ASN A 359 -17.52 22.25 -20.83
N GLU A 360 -16.53 21.81 -21.60
CA GLU A 360 -15.76 20.58 -21.34
C GLU A 360 -15.05 20.62 -19.97
N LEU A 361 -14.56 21.79 -19.58
CA LEU A 361 -13.83 21.97 -18.33
C LEU A 361 -14.69 22.47 -17.16
N ARG A 362 -15.96 22.85 -17.39
CA ARG A 362 -16.84 23.59 -16.44
C ARG A 362 -16.82 23.03 -15.01
N THR A 363 -16.81 21.72 -14.87
CA THR A 363 -16.89 20.99 -13.61
C THR A 363 -15.57 20.84 -12.87
N CYS A 364 -14.44 21.23 -13.47
CA CYS A 364 -13.11 21.04 -12.88
C CYS A 364 -12.28 22.32 -12.73
N TRP A 365 -12.83 23.53 -12.97
CA TRP A 365 -12.09 24.78 -12.84
C TRP A 365 -11.65 25.08 -11.40
N PRO A 366 -10.35 25.03 -11.08
CA PRO A 366 -9.83 25.48 -9.81
C PRO A 366 -9.77 27.01 -9.83
N TYR A 367 -10.21 27.67 -8.75
CA TYR A 367 -10.18 29.14 -8.66
C TYR A 367 -8.75 29.70 -8.83
N SER A 368 -7.74 28.95 -8.41
CA SER A 368 -6.32 29.26 -8.59
C SER A 368 -5.90 29.48 -10.05
N LEU A 369 -6.62 28.91 -11.02
CA LEU A 369 -6.32 29.10 -12.45
C LEU A 369 -6.95 30.33 -13.08
N LYS A 370 -7.80 31.09 -12.36
CA LYS A 370 -8.52 32.25 -12.90
C LYS A 370 -7.62 33.19 -13.69
N ILE A 371 -6.52 33.62 -13.07
CA ILE A 371 -5.58 34.59 -13.67
C ILE A 371 -4.93 33.98 -14.91
N LYS A 372 -4.30 32.80 -14.76
CA LYS A 372 -3.58 32.12 -15.84
C LYS A 372 -4.47 31.84 -17.05
N LEU A 373 -5.70 31.38 -16.85
CA LEU A 373 -6.62 31.06 -17.94
C LEU A 373 -7.15 32.33 -18.62
N THR A 374 -7.35 33.41 -17.86
CA THR A 374 -7.73 34.73 -18.41
C THR A 374 -6.58 35.33 -19.25
N GLU A 375 -5.34 35.18 -18.81
CA GLU A 375 -4.16 35.60 -19.60
C GLU A 375 -4.04 34.78 -20.88
N ARG A 376 -4.15 33.45 -20.78
CA ARG A 376 -4.09 32.54 -21.94
C ARG A 376 -5.17 32.84 -22.98
N ILE A 377 -6.41 33.05 -22.58
CA ILE A 377 -7.46 33.39 -23.55
C ILE A 377 -7.20 34.77 -24.17
N THR A 378 -6.69 35.75 -23.41
CA THR A 378 -6.35 37.08 -23.91
C THR A 378 -5.23 37.02 -24.95
N GLU A 379 -4.15 36.28 -24.68
CA GLU A 379 -3.06 36.03 -25.63
C GLU A 379 -3.58 35.39 -26.93
N ASN A 380 -4.50 34.42 -26.80
CA ASN A 380 -5.05 33.70 -27.94
C ASN A 380 -6.05 34.52 -28.76
N LEU A 381 -6.86 35.37 -28.11
CA LEU A 381 -7.68 36.37 -28.80
C LEU A 381 -6.82 37.40 -29.52
N HIS A 382 -5.69 37.81 -28.94
CA HIS A 382 -4.73 38.67 -29.63
C HIS A 382 -4.17 38.02 -30.90
N LYS A 383 -3.84 36.72 -30.89
CA LYS A 383 -3.45 35.98 -32.10
C LYS A 383 -4.56 35.96 -33.17
N CYS A 384 -5.82 35.89 -32.77
CA CYS A 384 -6.96 36.01 -33.70
C CYS A 384 -7.01 37.40 -34.36
N ILE A 385 -6.76 38.47 -33.60
CA ILE A 385 -6.68 39.85 -34.12
C ILE A 385 -5.53 39.98 -35.13
N GLU A 386 -4.35 39.42 -34.83
CA GLU A 386 -3.22 39.44 -35.77
C GLU A 386 -3.54 38.67 -37.06
N LYS A 387 -4.24 37.52 -36.98
CA LYS A 387 -4.70 36.78 -38.17
C LYS A 387 -5.68 37.58 -39.03
N LEU A 388 -6.56 38.37 -38.42
CA LEU A 388 -7.44 39.29 -39.15
C LEU A 388 -6.64 40.38 -39.86
N ARG A 389 -5.63 40.94 -39.19
CA ARG A 389 -4.72 41.95 -39.78
C ARG A 389 -3.91 41.38 -40.94
N GLU A 390 -3.35 40.18 -40.78
CA GLU A 390 -2.67 39.45 -41.85
C GLU A 390 -3.59 39.25 -43.06
N HIS A 391 -4.84 38.85 -42.83
CA HIS A 391 -5.80 38.64 -43.91
C HIS A 391 -6.13 39.95 -44.67
N LYS A 392 -6.32 41.06 -43.96
CA LYS A 392 -6.53 42.40 -44.54
C LYS A 392 -5.34 42.83 -45.41
N ASN A 393 -4.11 42.52 -44.97
CA ASN A 393 -2.89 42.91 -45.68
C ASN A 393 -2.52 41.99 -46.86
N GLN A 394 -2.83 40.69 -46.77
CA GLN A 394 -2.48 39.70 -47.80
C GLN A 394 -3.50 39.65 -48.95
N THR A 395 -4.74 40.07 -48.69
CA THR A 395 -5.81 40.03 -49.68
C THR A 395 -6.02 41.44 -50.21
N ALA A 396 -5.79 41.69 -51.50
CA ALA A 396 -6.23 42.92 -52.15
C ALA A 396 -7.77 42.90 -52.23
N MET A 397 -8.43 43.31 -51.13
CA MET A 397 -9.89 43.27 -51.00
C MET A 397 -10.50 44.35 -51.89
N THR A 398 -11.52 43.99 -52.67
CA THR A 398 -12.33 44.96 -53.42
C THR A 398 -13.20 45.77 -52.46
N ALA A 399 -13.68 46.95 -52.88
CA ALA A 399 -14.52 47.81 -52.04
C ALA A 399 -15.81 47.12 -51.55
N GLN A 400 -16.32 46.12 -52.30
CA GLN A 400 -17.49 45.31 -51.93
C GLN A 400 -17.17 44.20 -50.89
N GLU A 401 -15.91 43.79 -50.78
CA GLU A 401 -15.44 42.79 -49.80
C GLU A 401 -14.96 43.45 -48.50
N LEU A 402 -14.56 44.72 -48.56
CA LEU A 402 -14.06 45.48 -47.39
C LEU A 402 -15.17 45.77 -46.38
N GLU A 403 -16.37 46.16 -46.84
CA GLU A 403 -17.50 46.48 -45.95
C GLU A 403 -17.94 45.32 -45.04
N PRO A 404 -18.20 44.10 -45.54
CA PRO A 404 -18.56 42.96 -44.67
C PRO A 404 -17.39 42.49 -43.78
N PHE A 405 -16.15 42.72 -44.20
CA PHE A 405 -14.98 42.43 -43.37
C PHE A 405 -14.85 43.41 -42.20
N GLU A 406 -15.07 44.70 -42.42
CA GLU A 406 -15.10 45.70 -41.35
C GLU A 406 -16.26 45.45 -40.38
N GLU A 407 -17.43 45.06 -40.87
CA GLU A 407 -18.58 44.67 -40.04
C GLU A 407 -18.25 43.42 -39.18
N MET A 408 -17.57 42.42 -39.74
CA MET A 408 -17.10 41.25 -38.99
C MET A 408 -16.12 41.66 -37.87
N CYS A 409 -15.17 42.55 -38.16
CA CYS A 409 -14.22 43.05 -37.18
C CYS A 409 -14.92 43.85 -36.07
N GLN A 410 -15.93 44.64 -36.41
CA GLN A 410 -16.76 45.34 -35.42
C GLN A 410 -17.52 44.35 -34.54
N VAL A 411 -18.15 43.32 -35.10
CA VAL A 411 -18.86 42.28 -34.33
C VAL A 411 -17.91 41.51 -33.42
N PHE A 412 -16.69 41.21 -33.88
CA PHE A 412 -15.67 40.60 -33.03
C PHE A 412 -15.34 41.52 -31.82
N ALA A 413 -15.11 42.81 -32.05
CA ALA A 413 -14.72 43.75 -31.00
C ALA A 413 -15.84 44.11 -30.01
N GLU A 414 -17.06 44.33 -30.52
CA GLU A 414 -18.19 44.86 -29.75
C GLU A 414 -19.14 43.77 -29.22
N VAL A 415 -19.12 42.56 -29.80
CA VAL A 415 -20.03 41.47 -29.41
C VAL A 415 -19.26 40.27 -28.86
N LEU A 416 -18.26 39.75 -29.58
CA LEU A 416 -17.53 38.56 -29.12
C LEU A 416 -16.71 38.83 -27.86
N LEU A 417 -15.89 39.89 -27.84
CA LEU A 417 -15.01 40.15 -26.69
C LEU A 417 -15.79 40.37 -25.38
N PRO A 418 -16.87 41.20 -25.33
CA PRO A 418 -17.69 41.33 -24.13
C PRO A 418 -18.37 40.01 -23.74
N TYR A 419 -18.85 39.24 -24.72
CA TYR A 419 -19.51 37.96 -24.44
C TYR A 419 -18.54 36.93 -23.82
N ILE A 420 -17.32 36.78 -24.35
CA ILE A 420 -16.31 35.90 -23.74
C ILE A 420 -15.92 36.37 -22.33
N SER A 421 -15.83 37.69 -22.11
CA SER A 421 -15.61 38.24 -20.76
C SER A 421 -16.71 37.83 -19.80
N GLN A 422 -17.99 37.99 -20.18
CA GLN A 422 -19.14 37.57 -19.38
C GLN A 422 -19.11 36.06 -19.10
N CYS A 423 -18.73 35.22 -20.07
CA CYS A 423 -18.59 33.79 -19.86
C CYS A 423 -17.54 33.46 -18.78
N ILE A 424 -16.41 34.16 -18.77
CA ILE A 424 -15.36 33.96 -17.74
C ILE A 424 -15.84 34.44 -16.37
N GLU A 425 -16.54 35.58 -16.29
CA GLU A 425 -17.15 36.05 -15.05
C GLU A 425 -18.17 35.05 -14.50
N ALA A 426 -18.97 34.44 -15.38
CA ALA A 426 -19.94 33.43 -15.01
C ALA A 426 -19.28 32.14 -14.49
N ILE A 427 -18.12 31.73 -15.04
CA ILE A 427 -17.38 30.55 -14.61
C ILE A 427 -16.77 30.75 -13.21
N PHE A 428 -16.20 31.93 -12.93
CA PHE A 428 -15.47 32.19 -11.68
C PHE A 428 -16.25 33.02 -10.65
N HIS A 429 -17.50 33.40 -10.94
CA HIS A 429 -18.35 34.26 -10.12
C HIS A 429 -17.61 35.49 -9.56
N SER A 430 -16.75 36.11 -10.37
CA SER A 430 -15.91 37.22 -9.94
C SER A 430 -15.55 38.10 -11.13
N SER A 431 -15.42 39.41 -10.88
CA SER A 431 -15.18 40.43 -11.91
C SER A 431 -13.99 40.07 -12.81
N THR A 432 -14.14 40.29 -14.11
CA THR A 432 -13.11 39.89 -15.09
C THR A 432 -11.82 40.68 -14.94
N LEU A 433 -10.71 39.99 -15.19
CA LEU A 433 -9.39 40.58 -15.43
C LEU A 433 -9.11 40.75 -16.94
N LEU A 434 -10.09 40.42 -17.79
CA LEU A 434 -9.93 40.52 -19.23
C LEU A 434 -9.98 42.00 -19.60
N HIS A 435 -8.82 42.57 -19.95
CA HIS A 435 -8.70 43.96 -20.39
C HIS A 435 -9.30 44.13 -21.80
N ILE A 436 -10.64 44.12 -21.88
CA ILE A 436 -11.40 44.24 -23.13
C ILE A 436 -11.00 45.49 -23.90
N SER A 437 -10.75 46.60 -23.19
CA SER A 437 -10.31 47.88 -23.77
C SER A 437 -9.04 47.73 -24.60
N ASP A 438 -8.07 46.94 -24.15
CA ASP A 438 -6.79 46.79 -24.82
C ASP A 438 -6.92 45.98 -26.11
N LEU A 439 -7.76 44.95 -26.09
CA LEU A 439 -8.09 44.16 -27.28
C LEU A 439 -8.90 44.97 -28.28
N GLN A 440 -9.88 45.76 -27.83
CA GLN A 440 -10.67 46.65 -28.68
C GLN A 440 -9.80 47.73 -29.33
N ASN A 441 -8.90 48.36 -28.57
CA ASN A 441 -7.94 49.33 -29.10
C ASN A 441 -7.03 48.72 -30.18
N LYS A 442 -6.61 47.46 -30.03
CA LYS A 442 -5.81 46.77 -31.07
C LYS A 442 -6.60 46.48 -32.36
N MET A 443 -7.92 46.54 -32.32
CA MET A 443 -8.79 46.33 -33.49
C MET A 443 -9.26 47.62 -34.15
N SER A 444 -9.04 48.80 -33.56
CA SER A 444 -9.54 50.08 -34.10
C SER A 444 -9.07 50.38 -35.52
N ASP A 445 -7.92 49.83 -35.92
CA ASP A 445 -7.35 50.02 -37.27
C ASP A 445 -7.95 49.06 -38.31
N LEU A 446 -8.71 48.06 -37.86
CA LEU A 446 -9.31 47.04 -38.73
C LEU A 446 -10.68 47.46 -39.26
N TYR A 447 -11.44 48.29 -38.53
CA TYR A 447 -12.77 48.75 -38.89
C TYR A 447 -12.96 50.24 -38.56
N GLN A 448 -13.71 50.97 -39.39
CA GLN A 448 -14.15 52.32 -39.01
C GLN A 448 -15.38 52.20 -38.10
N ILE A 449 -15.37 52.94 -36.98
CA ILE A 449 -16.55 53.06 -36.11
C ILE A 449 -17.64 53.79 -36.90
N LYS A 450 -18.51 53.06 -37.60
CA LYS A 450 -19.73 53.64 -38.14
C LYS A 450 -20.66 53.93 -36.96
N PRO A 451 -21.09 55.19 -36.73
CA PRO A 451 -22.01 55.50 -35.65
C PRO A 451 -23.29 54.69 -35.86
N ASN A 452 -23.61 53.83 -34.89
CA ASN A 452 -24.75 52.95 -34.94
C ASN A 452 -26.05 53.79 -34.99
N PRO A 453 -26.81 53.80 -36.10
CA PRO A 453 -28.05 54.58 -36.18
C PRO A 453 -29.15 54.06 -35.24
N ARG A 454 -28.97 52.87 -34.63
CA ARG A 454 -29.93 52.29 -33.67
C ARG A 454 -29.74 52.71 -32.21
N LYS A 455 -28.73 53.53 -31.87
CA LYS A 455 -28.58 54.12 -30.52
C LYS A 455 -29.21 55.52 -30.39
N LEU A 456 -29.76 56.11 -31.46
CA LEU A 456 -30.37 57.44 -31.44
C LEU A 456 -31.88 57.46 -31.15
N THR A 457 -32.55 56.31 -31.04
CA THR A 457 -34.02 56.23 -30.80
C THR A 457 -34.43 55.80 -29.38
N GLN A 458 -33.51 55.59 -28.44
CA GLN A 458 -33.86 55.27 -27.04
C GLN A 458 -33.60 56.42 -26.04
N SER A 459 -33.20 57.61 -26.49
CA SER A 459 -32.96 58.78 -25.62
C SER A 459 -33.99 59.91 -25.75
N GLN A 460 -35.17 59.64 -26.33
CA GLN A 460 -36.29 60.58 -26.33
C GLN A 460 -37.62 59.87 -26.09
N SER A 461 -37.86 59.42 -24.86
CA SER A 461 -39.21 59.23 -24.28
C SER A 461 -39.03 58.88 -22.81
N ILE A 462 -38.92 59.91 -21.96
CA ILE A 462 -39.52 60.04 -20.62
C ILE A 462 -39.22 61.48 -20.20
N LYS A 463 -40.16 62.37 -20.53
CA LYS A 463 -40.44 63.61 -19.81
C LYS A 463 -41.96 63.70 -19.75
N ILE A 464 -42.51 63.27 -18.61
CA ILE A 464 -43.52 63.88 -17.74
C ILE A 464 -43.94 62.78 -16.76
#